data_AF-A0A947I2M7-F1
#
_entry.id   AF-A0A947I2M7-F1
#
_cell.length_a   1.000
_cell.length_b   1.000
_cell.length_c   1.000
_cell.angle_alpha   90.00
_cell.angle_beta   90.00
_cell.angle_gamma   90.00
#
_symmetry.space_group_name_H-M   'P 1'
#
loop_
_entity.id
_entity.type
_entity.pdbx_description
1 polymer ?
#
loop_
_entity_poly.entity_id
_entity_poly.type
_entity_poly.pdbx_seq_one_letter_code
_entity_poly.pdbx_strand_id
1 'polypeptide(L)'
;MKAPQKLSPNQIITLHDFPLHSEQVLKLYFRIYQKGSGKIIPPCPVLNRKLVEVSFSGKTKDAYDEFMSNNPQAEYFLLDGSHKTTAAALTGMPVSVMVYQEDKDIKEARELVSLGEIMSLTVQDSIQGNVNELKGYFDEKLIFETVEEKTLRMIEERVIPEYMIEYYHQRR
;
A
#
# COMPACT_ATOMS: atom_id res chain seq x y z
N MET A 1 9.07 9.48 15.48
CA MET A 1 8.42 8.44 14.66
C MET A 1 7.99 7.29 15.55
N LYS A 2 6.75 6.81 15.41
CA LYS A 2 6.27 5.63 16.14
C LYS A 2 6.88 4.34 15.56
N ALA A 3 6.95 3.29 16.38
CA ALA A 3 7.37 1.98 15.92
C ALA A 3 6.48 1.49 14.75
N PRO A 4 7.04 0.77 13.76
CA PRO A 4 6.26 0.24 12.65
C PRO A 4 5.12 -0.66 13.11
N GLN A 5 3.96 -0.50 12.50
CA GLN A 5 2.78 -1.33 12.76
C GLN A 5 2.73 -2.49 11.76
N LYS A 6 2.04 -3.57 12.13
CA LYS A 6 1.78 -4.71 11.25
C LYS A 6 0.29 -4.70 10.89
N LEU A 7 -0.01 -4.53 9.61
CA LEU A 7 -1.38 -4.51 9.09
C LEU A 7 -1.61 -5.69 8.16
N SER A 8 -2.84 -6.22 8.13
CA SER A 8 -3.23 -7.13 7.05
C SER A 8 -3.44 -6.36 5.75
N PRO A 9 -3.21 -6.99 4.57
CA PRO A 9 -3.37 -6.32 3.28
C PRO A 9 -4.76 -5.70 3.06
N ASN A 10 -5.82 -6.31 3.57
CA ASN A 10 -7.19 -5.78 3.47
C ASN A 10 -7.46 -4.52 4.31
N GLN A 11 -6.55 -4.14 5.20
CA GLN A 11 -6.64 -2.88 5.97
C GLN A 11 -6.05 -1.68 5.22
N ILE A 12 -5.39 -1.92 4.07
CA ILE A 12 -4.65 -0.91 3.32
C ILE A 12 -5.33 -0.70 1.96
N ILE A 13 -5.84 0.50 1.72
CA ILE A 13 -6.33 1.00 0.44
C ILE A 13 -5.10 1.30 -0.42
N THR A 14 -5.00 0.67 -1.58
CA THR A 14 -3.82 0.73 -2.45
C THR A 14 -3.94 1.80 -3.52
N LEU A 15 -2.84 1.99 -4.25
CA LEU A 15 -2.78 2.81 -5.45
C LEU A 15 -3.20 1.95 -6.68
N HIS A 16 -3.82 2.59 -7.67
CA HIS A 16 -4.19 2.10 -9.02
C HIS A 16 -3.00 1.87 -9.96
N ASP A 17 -1.82 1.56 -9.44
CA ASP A 17 -0.72 1.07 -10.26
C ASP A 17 -0.97 -0.41 -10.58
N PHE A 18 -1.83 -0.64 -11.59
CA PHE A 18 -2.23 -1.95 -12.06
C PHE A 18 -1.97 -2.11 -13.58
N PRO A 19 -1.27 -3.19 -14.01
CA PRO A 19 -0.44 -4.06 -13.17
C PRO A 19 0.75 -3.27 -12.58
N LEU A 20 1.45 -3.85 -11.61
CA LEU A 20 2.65 -3.23 -11.05
C LEU A 20 3.70 -2.97 -12.15
N HIS A 21 4.30 -1.78 -12.16
CA HIS A 21 5.22 -1.35 -13.22
C HIS A 21 6.52 -2.17 -13.36
N SER A 22 6.88 -3.01 -12.38
CA SER A 22 8.12 -3.78 -12.42
C SER A 22 7.95 -5.16 -11.79
N GLU A 23 7.83 -6.17 -12.66
CA GLU A 23 7.76 -7.57 -12.26
C GLU A 23 9.02 -7.99 -11.48
N GLN A 24 10.21 -7.49 -11.84
CA GLN A 24 11.47 -7.87 -11.18
C GLN A 24 11.52 -7.41 -9.72
N VAL A 25 11.02 -6.21 -9.43
CA VAL A 25 10.92 -5.69 -8.06
C VAL A 25 9.90 -6.51 -7.26
N LEU A 26 8.77 -6.88 -7.86
CA LEU A 26 7.81 -7.78 -7.22
C LEU A 26 8.44 -9.14 -6.89
N LYS A 27 9.18 -9.75 -7.84
CA LYS A 27 9.89 -11.02 -7.64
C LYS A 27 10.85 -10.95 -6.45
N LEU A 28 11.61 -9.87 -6.34
CA LEU A 28 12.55 -9.67 -5.24
C LEU A 28 11.82 -9.68 -3.88
N TYR A 29 10.80 -8.83 -3.72
CA TYR A 29 10.05 -8.77 -2.46
C TYR A 29 9.31 -10.06 -2.15
N PHE A 30 8.70 -10.69 -3.17
CA PHE A 30 8.04 -11.98 -3.02
C PHE A 30 9.00 -13.03 -2.45
N ARG A 31 10.23 -13.13 -2.99
CA ARG A 31 11.24 -14.09 -2.49
C ARG A 31 11.70 -13.77 -1.07
N ILE A 32 11.80 -12.48 -0.70
CA ILE A 32 12.15 -12.07 0.66
C ILE A 32 11.06 -12.52 1.65
N TYR A 33 9.79 -12.25 1.33
CA TYR A 33 8.67 -12.66 2.18
C TYR A 33 8.51 -14.19 2.23
N GLN A 34 8.63 -14.87 1.09
CA GLN A 34 8.56 -16.32 0.99
C GLN A 34 9.58 -17.02 1.90
N LYS A 35 10.78 -16.43 2.06
CA LYS A 35 11.83 -16.94 2.94
C LYS A 35 11.64 -16.58 4.43
N GLY A 36 10.54 -15.92 4.80
CA GLY A 36 10.30 -15.45 6.17
C GLY A 36 11.14 -14.24 6.57
N SER A 37 11.81 -13.58 5.62
CA SER A 37 12.72 -12.46 5.87
C SER A 37 12.05 -11.09 5.77
N GLY A 38 10.71 -11.02 5.77
CA GLY A 38 9.97 -9.75 5.61
C GLY A 38 10.31 -8.66 6.64
N LYS A 39 10.95 -9.01 7.77
CA LYS A 39 11.44 -8.04 8.77
C LYS A 39 12.55 -7.12 8.28
N ILE A 40 13.27 -7.49 7.20
CA ILE A 40 14.34 -6.66 6.62
C ILE A 40 13.78 -5.61 5.65
N ILE A 41 12.51 -5.75 5.25
CA ILE A 41 11.88 -4.83 4.31
C ILE A 41 11.49 -3.57 5.08
N PRO A 42 11.94 -2.38 4.63
CA PRO A 42 11.54 -1.13 5.24
C PRO A 42 10.02 -0.96 5.22
N PRO A 43 9.42 -0.42 6.30
CA PRO A 43 7.98 -0.24 6.38
C PRO A 43 7.45 0.67 5.26
N CYS A 44 6.21 0.42 4.84
CA CYS A 44 5.53 1.22 3.82
C CYS A 44 4.85 2.44 4.49
N PRO A 45 5.00 3.65 3.94
CA PRO A 45 4.32 4.83 4.46
C PRO A 45 2.81 4.76 4.16
N VAL A 46 2.00 5.11 5.16
CA VAL A 46 0.54 5.15 5.04
C VAL A 46 -0.06 6.35 5.78
N LEU A 47 -1.25 6.79 5.35
CA LEU A 47 -2.08 7.75 6.07
C LEU A 47 -3.33 7.09 6.64
N ASN A 48 -3.78 7.54 7.80
CA ASN A 48 -5.09 7.11 8.32
C ASN A 48 -6.21 7.62 7.41
N ARG A 49 -7.20 6.78 7.11
CA ARG A 49 -8.31 7.12 6.20
C ARG A 49 -9.05 8.40 6.58
N LYS A 50 -9.18 8.69 7.87
CA LYS A 50 -9.90 9.88 8.37
C LYS A 50 -9.25 11.20 7.93
N LEU A 51 -7.94 11.19 7.67
CA LEU A 51 -7.22 12.37 7.16
C LEU A 51 -7.49 12.60 5.67
N VAL A 52 -7.74 11.52 4.93
CA VAL A 52 -7.90 11.56 3.47
C VAL A 52 -9.36 11.73 3.08
N GLU A 53 -10.28 11.03 3.74
CA GLU A 53 -11.69 10.95 3.34
C GLU A 53 -12.43 12.29 3.38
N VAL A 54 -11.99 13.21 4.23
CA VAL A 54 -12.54 14.58 4.31
C VAL A 54 -12.25 15.41 3.05
N SER A 55 -11.30 14.98 2.22
CA SER A 55 -10.93 15.65 0.98
C SER A 55 -11.75 15.18 -0.24
N PHE A 56 -12.44 14.02 -0.12
CA PHE A 56 -13.26 13.49 -1.20
C PHE A 56 -14.63 14.18 -1.24
N SER A 57 -15.14 14.41 -2.46
CA SER A 57 -16.44 15.02 -2.69
C SER A 57 -17.06 14.51 -3.99
N GLY A 58 -18.38 14.71 -4.15
CA GLY A 58 -19.11 14.27 -5.34
C GLY A 58 -18.91 12.79 -5.64
N LYS A 59 -18.67 12.46 -6.91
CA LYS A 59 -18.54 11.07 -7.38
C LYS A 59 -17.42 10.29 -6.68
N THR A 60 -16.31 10.95 -6.33
CA THR A 60 -15.21 10.31 -5.60
C THR A 60 -15.64 9.91 -4.21
N LYS A 61 -16.44 10.76 -3.54
CA LYS A 61 -16.99 10.43 -2.23
C LYS A 61 -18.00 9.28 -2.32
N ASP A 62 -18.87 9.30 -3.33
CA ASP A 62 -19.85 8.22 -3.55
C ASP A 62 -19.15 6.87 -3.76
N ALA A 63 -18.14 6.82 -4.64
CA ALA A 63 -17.35 5.62 -4.90
C ALA A 63 -16.56 5.15 -3.67
N TYR A 64 -16.00 6.08 -2.89
CA TYR A 64 -15.33 5.76 -1.63
C TYR A 64 -16.31 5.18 -0.60
N ASP A 65 -17.51 5.76 -0.46
CA ASP A 65 -18.51 5.30 0.51
C ASP A 65 -19.05 3.91 0.15
N GLU A 66 -19.28 3.66 -1.14
CA GLU A 66 -19.61 2.31 -1.65
C GLU A 66 -18.50 1.32 -1.32
N PHE A 67 -17.24 1.66 -1.62
CA PHE A 67 -16.09 0.83 -1.28
C PHE A 67 -16.00 0.55 0.22
N MET A 68 -16.13 1.57 1.06
CA MET A 68 -16.04 1.43 2.52
C MET A 68 -17.19 0.60 3.11
N SER A 69 -18.36 0.58 2.47
CA SER A 69 -19.48 -0.27 2.89
C SER A 69 -19.15 -1.76 2.74
N ASN A 70 -18.37 -2.11 1.72
CA ASN A 70 -17.91 -3.48 1.45
C ASN A 70 -16.60 -3.82 2.18
N ASN A 71 -15.80 -2.80 2.52
CA ASN A 71 -14.49 -2.94 3.13
C ASN A 71 -14.35 -2.16 4.46
N PRO A 72 -15.18 -2.43 5.49
CA PRO A 72 -15.17 -1.68 6.74
C PRO A 72 -13.83 -1.78 7.51
N GLN A 73 -13.03 -2.81 7.23
CA GLN A 73 -11.69 -3.03 7.80
C GLN A 73 -10.60 -2.16 7.18
N ALA A 74 -10.83 -1.53 6.03
CA ALA A 74 -9.85 -0.67 5.38
C ALA A 74 -9.68 0.62 6.22
N GLU A 75 -8.46 0.86 6.70
CA GLU A 75 -8.18 1.93 7.67
C GLU A 75 -7.11 2.92 7.19
N TYR A 76 -6.32 2.54 6.19
CA TYR A 76 -5.14 3.31 5.79
C TYR A 76 -5.03 3.42 4.27
N PHE A 77 -4.62 4.59 3.78
CA PHE A 77 -4.21 4.78 2.39
C PHE A 77 -2.70 4.57 2.25
N LEU A 78 -2.31 3.75 1.28
CA LEU A 78 -0.92 3.56 0.90
C LEU A 78 -0.38 4.83 0.24
N LEU A 79 0.80 5.30 0.67
CA LEU A 79 1.49 6.40 0.00
C LEU A 79 2.59 5.92 -0.95
N ASP A 80 3.23 4.80 -0.63
CA ASP A 80 4.30 4.20 -1.42
C ASP A 80 4.44 2.71 -1.03
N GLY A 81 5.01 1.89 -1.91
CA GLY A 81 5.36 0.50 -1.63
C GLY A 81 4.42 -0.54 -2.23
N SER A 82 3.74 -0.25 -3.34
CA SER A 82 2.81 -1.17 -4.00
C SER A 82 3.39 -2.56 -4.26
N HIS A 83 4.66 -2.68 -4.69
CA HIS A 83 5.32 -3.99 -4.85
C HIS A 83 5.50 -4.73 -3.53
N LYS A 84 5.85 -4.02 -2.44
CA LYS A 84 6.08 -4.61 -1.12
C LYS A 84 4.78 -5.14 -0.54
N THR A 85 3.72 -4.34 -0.61
CA THR A 85 2.40 -4.70 -0.07
C THR A 85 1.76 -5.85 -0.85
N THR A 86 1.86 -5.83 -2.18
CA THR A 86 1.42 -6.94 -3.05
C THR A 86 2.20 -8.23 -2.76
N ALA A 87 3.52 -8.16 -2.61
CA ALA A 87 4.33 -9.33 -2.25
C ALA A 87 3.96 -9.91 -0.88
N ALA A 88 3.67 -9.05 0.10
CA ALA A 88 3.19 -9.48 1.41
C ALA A 88 1.83 -10.20 1.29
N ALA A 89 0.90 -9.64 0.51
CA ALA A 89 -0.41 -10.26 0.26
C ALA A 89 -0.29 -11.62 -0.43
N LEU A 90 0.54 -11.72 -1.49
CA LEU A 90 0.82 -12.99 -2.19
C LEU A 90 1.39 -14.08 -1.28
N THR A 91 2.05 -13.69 -0.20
CA THR A 91 2.69 -14.62 0.73
C THR A 91 1.92 -14.81 2.04
N GLY A 92 0.74 -14.21 2.17
CA GLY A 92 -0.07 -14.25 3.41
C GLY A 92 0.64 -13.63 4.61
N MET A 93 1.56 -12.70 4.37
CA MET A 93 2.35 -12.04 5.41
C MET A 93 1.77 -10.66 5.73
N PRO A 94 1.85 -10.20 7.00
CA PRO A 94 1.45 -8.85 7.34
C PRO A 94 2.39 -7.81 6.74
N VAL A 95 1.83 -6.66 6.39
CA VAL A 95 2.57 -5.50 5.87
C VAL A 95 3.13 -4.71 7.04
N SER A 96 4.43 -4.42 7.01
CA SER A 96 5.03 -3.46 7.93
C SER A 96 4.74 -2.06 7.43
N VAL A 97 4.12 -1.21 8.25
CA VAL A 97 3.77 0.16 7.86
C VAL A 97 4.29 1.19 8.85
N MET A 98 4.51 2.39 8.32
CA MET A 98 4.81 3.61 9.07
C MET A 98 3.63 4.56 8.87
N VAL A 99 2.88 4.82 9.95
CA VAL A 99 1.71 5.70 9.89
C VAL A 99 2.16 7.13 10.09
N TYR A 100 1.99 7.98 9.08
CA TYR A 100 2.21 9.41 9.22
C TYR A 100 1.00 10.06 9.87
N GLN A 101 1.24 10.81 10.93
CA GLN A 101 0.22 11.54 11.68
C GLN A 101 0.42 13.05 11.55
N GLU A 102 1.66 13.48 11.40
CA GLU A 102 2.06 14.88 11.26
C GLU A 102 3.21 15.04 10.26
N ASP A 103 3.40 16.27 9.75
CA ASP A 103 4.47 16.59 8.79
C ASP A 103 5.87 16.22 9.31
N LYS A 104 6.04 16.23 10.64
CA LYS A 104 7.30 15.84 11.27
C LYS A 104 7.64 14.37 11.01
N ASP A 105 6.66 13.46 10.98
CA ASP A 105 6.91 12.04 10.70
C ASP A 105 7.49 11.86 9.29
N ILE A 106 7.01 12.64 8.32
CA ILE A 106 7.49 12.64 6.93
C ILE A 106 8.94 13.11 6.87
N LYS A 107 9.25 14.21 7.58
CA LYS A 107 10.62 14.75 7.64
C LYS A 107 11.60 13.74 8.22
N GLU A 108 11.23 13.11 9.34
CA GLU A 108 12.06 12.06 9.96
C GLU A 108 12.24 10.85 9.01
N ALA A 109 11.21 10.45 8.26
CA ALA A 109 11.32 9.36 7.30
C ALA A 109 12.24 9.71 6.11
N ARG A 110 12.23 10.96 5.65
CA ARG A 110 13.17 11.44 4.63
C ARG A 110 14.61 11.50 5.16
N GLU A 111 14.82 11.85 6.41
CA GLU A 111 16.14 11.79 7.03
C GLU A 111 16.68 10.35 7.01
N LEU A 112 15.85 9.35 7.30
CA LEU A 112 16.24 7.94 7.18
C LEU A 112 16.61 7.54 5.75
N VAL A 113 15.96 8.11 4.72
CA VAL A 113 16.38 7.92 3.33
C VAL A 113 17.76 8.55 3.09
N SER A 114 18.00 9.76 3.59
CA SER A 114 19.29 10.45 3.44
C SER A 114 20.45 9.71 4.11
N LEU A 115 20.16 8.97 5.18
CA LEU A 115 21.11 8.12 5.89
C LEU A 115 21.30 6.73 5.25
N GLY A 116 20.50 6.38 4.22
CA GLY A 116 20.54 5.07 3.57
C GLY A 116 19.82 3.95 4.34
N GLU A 117 19.13 4.28 5.42
CA GLU A 117 18.35 3.33 6.24
C GLU A 117 17.04 2.91 5.53
N ILE A 118 16.55 3.75 4.60
CA ILE A 118 15.40 3.48 3.74
C ILE A 118 15.82 3.76 2.28
N MET A 119 15.46 2.89 1.34
CA MET A 119 15.94 3.00 -0.05
C MET A 119 15.43 4.26 -0.78
N SER A 120 14.14 4.58 -0.64
CA SER A 120 13.50 5.72 -1.30
C SER A 120 12.12 5.98 -0.70
N LEU A 121 11.62 7.21 -0.84
CA LEU A 121 10.25 7.61 -0.54
C LEU A 121 9.76 8.55 -1.64
N THR A 122 8.63 8.22 -2.28
CA THR A 122 7.99 9.05 -3.32
C THR A 122 6.89 9.97 -2.77
N VAL A 123 6.78 10.09 -1.45
CA VAL A 123 5.73 10.85 -0.75
C VAL A 123 5.97 12.37 -0.82
N GLN A 124 4.93 13.19 -0.62
CA GLN A 124 5.06 14.66 -0.47
C GLN A 124 5.67 15.06 0.88
N ASP A 125 6.07 16.32 1.02
CA ASP A 125 6.72 16.88 2.22
C ASP A 125 5.78 17.17 3.41
N SER A 126 4.46 17.08 3.21
CA SER A 126 3.46 17.34 4.24
C SER A 126 2.28 16.38 4.14
N ILE A 127 1.55 16.22 5.25
CA ILE A 127 0.31 15.45 5.31
C ILE A 127 -0.67 16.01 4.29
N GLN A 128 -0.85 17.34 4.25
CA GLN A 128 -1.76 17.97 3.30
C GLN A 128 -1.34 17.74 1.85
N GLY A 129 -0.03 17.77 1.56
CA GLY A 129 0.49 17.44 0.24
C GLY A 129 0.12 16.03 -0.18
N ASN A 130 0.34 15.04 0.69
CA ASN A 130 0.00 13.65 0.42
C ASN A 130 -1.52 13.43 0.29
N VAL A 131 -2.33 14.12 1.11
CA VAL A 131 -3.81 14.09 0.99
C VAL A 131 -4.24 14.65 -0.37
N ASN A 132 -3.65 15.75 -0.83
CA ASN A 132 -3.97 16.33 -2.13
C ASN A 132 -3.55 15.42 -3.29
N GLU A 133 -2.40 14.75 -3.18
CA GLU A 133 -1.95 13.77 -4.16
C GLU A 133 -2.90 12.58 -4.25
N LEU A 134 -3.25 11.97 -3.11
CA LEU A 134 -4.24 10.89 -3.06
C LEU A 134 -5.60 11.36 -3.61
N LYS A 135 -6.05 12.56 -3.26
CA LYS A 135 -7.28 13.12 -3.82
C LYS A 135 -7.22 13.20 -5.34
N GLY A 136 -6.17 13.79 -5.90
CA GLY A 136 -6.01 13.89 -7.36
C GLY A 136 -5.99 12.51 -8.01
N TYR A 137 -5.34 11.55 -7.36
CA TYR A 137 -5.24 10.17 -7.81
C TYR A 137 -6.60 9.46 -7.94
N PHE A 138 -7.43 9.56 -6.90
CA PHE A 138 -8.77 8.95 -6.88
C PHE A 138 -9.83 9.77 -7.63
N ASP A 139 -9.63 11.08 -7.81
CA ASP A 139 -10.49 11.90 -8.67
C ASP A 139 -10.28 11.56 -10.16
N GLU A 140 -9.05 11.18 -10.56
CA GLU A 140 -8.77 10.75 -11.93
C GLU A 140 -9.41 9.39 -12.23
N LYS A 141 -9.31 8.45 -11.27
CA LYS A 141 -9.86 7.10 -11.37
C LYS A 141 -10.67 6.80 -10.12
N LEU A 142 -11.99 6.74 -10.28
CA LEU A 142 -12.96 6.44 -9.23
C LEU A 142 -12.96 4.95 -8.82
N ILE A 143 -11.77 4.37 -8.69
CA ILE A 143 -11.57 2.99 -8.26
C ILE A 143 -11.11 3.07 -6.81
N PHE A 144 -11.57 2.18 -5.96
CA PHE A 144 -11.00 2.00 -4.64
C PHE A 144 -10.84 0.50 -4.46
N GLU A 145 -9.68 0.08 -4.00
CA GLU A 145 -9.38 -1.32 -3.77
C GLU A 145 -8.39 -1.43 -2.61
N THR A 146 -8.51 -2.49 -1.83
CA THR A 146 -7.49 -2.87 -0.86
C THR A 146 -6.30 -3.52 -1.56
N VAL A 147 -5.16 -3.62 -0.86
CA VAL A 147 -4.01 -4.39 -1.36
C VAL A 147 -4.39 -5.85 -1.61
N GLU A 148 -5.27 -6.44 -0.78
CA GLU A 148 -5.73 -7.82 -0.99
C GLU A 148 -6.55 -7.95 -2.28
N GLU A 149 -7.55 -7.09 -2.49
CA GLU A 149 -8.40 -7.12 -3.70
C GLU A 149 -7.57 -6.89 -4.97
N LYS A 150 -6.65 -5.93 -4.96
CA LYS A 150 -5.71 -5.72 -6.07
C LYS A 150 -4.89 -6.96 -6.36
N THR A 151 -4.37 -7.60 -5.32
CA THR A 151 -3.54 -8.81 -5.45
C THR A 151 -4.36 -9.96 -6.03
N LEU A 152 -5.60 -10.13 -5.59
CA LEU A 152 -6.53 -11.13 -6.13
C LEU A 152 -6.80 -10.88 -7.62
N ARG A 153 -7.10 -9.64 -7.99
CA ARG A 153 -7.28 -9.27 -9.40
C ARG A 153 -6.03 -9.56 -10.24
N MET A 154 -4.83 -9.29 -9.70
CA MET A 154 -3.57 -9.62 -10.39
C MET A 154 -3.41 -11.13 -10.65
N ILE A 155 -3.88 -11.96 -9.72
CA ILE A 155 -3.89 -13.44 -9.86
C ILE A 155 -4.93 -13.85 -10.92
N GLU A 156 -6.15 -13.35 -10.81
CA GLU A 156 -7.27 -13.68 -11.71
C GLU A 156 -6.97 -13.32 -13.17
N GLU A 157 -6.39 -12.13 -13.38
CA GLU A 157 -5.99 -11.66 -14.71
C GLU A 157 -4.64 -12.24 -15.19
N ARG A 158 -3.97 -13.06 -14.37
CA ARG A 158 -2.68 -13.70 -14.67
C ARG A 158 -1.59 -12.72 -15.15
N VAL A 159 -1.56 -11.53 -14.54
CA VAL A 159 -0.58 -10.46 -14.84
C VAL A 159 0.67 -10.53 -13.95
N ILE A 160 0.88 -11.65 -13.25
CA ILE A 160 2.06 -11.95 -12.44
C ILE A 160 2.58 -13.36 -12.76
N PRO A 161 3.85 -13.68 -12.41
CA PRO A 161 4.42 -14.99 -12.69
C PRO A 161 3.63 -16.15 -12.06
N GLU A 162 3.42 -17.21 -12.84
CA GLU A 162 2.63 -18.41 -12.45
C GLU A 162 3.06 -18.99 -11.09
N TYR A 163 4.37 -19.08 -10.82
CA TYR A 163 4.86 -19.65 -9.56
C TYR A 163 4.42 -18.85 -8.31
N MET A 164 4.09 -17.56 -8.45
CA MET A 164 3.54 -16.77 -7.35
C MET A 164 2.06 -17.08 -7.12
N ILE A 165 1.31 -17.28 -8.21
CA ILE A 165 -0.10 -17.69 -8.19
C ILE A 165 -0.22 -19.06 -7.54
N GLU A 166 0.59 -20.03 -7.99
CA GLU A 166 0.64 -21.37 -7.42
C GLU A 166 0.96 -21.33 -5.92
N TYR A 167 1.96 -20.54 -5.53
CA TYR A 167 2.33 -20.39 -4.12
C TYR A 167 1.20 -19.79 -3.27
N TYR A 168 0.47 -18.80 -3.79
CA TYR A 168 -0.67 -18.20 -3.11
C TYR A 168 -1.76 -19.25 -2.83
N HIS A 169 -2.11 -20.05 -3.84
CA HIS A 169 -3.13 -21.09 -3.70
C HIS A 169 -2.73 -22.23 -2.75
N GLN A 170 -1.44 -22.58 -2.67
CA GLN A 170 -0.95 -23.63 -1.75
C GLN A 170 -1.06 -23.26 -0.27
N ARG A 171 -1.24 -21.97 0.07
CA ARG A 171 -1.29 -21.48 1.45
C ARG A 171 -2.69 -21.24 1.99
N ARG A 172 -3.73 -21.33 1.15
CA ARG A 172 -5.13 -21.25 1.55
C ARG A 172 -5.72 -22.65 1.73
#